data_AF-A0A364NZ88-F1
#
_entry.id   AF-A0A364NZ88-F1
#
_cell.length_a   1.000
_cell.length_b   1.000
_cell.length_c   1.000
_cell.angle_alpha   90.00
_cell.angle_beta   90.00
_cell.angle_gamma   90.00
#
_symmetry.space_group_name_H-M   'P 1'
#
loop_
_entity.id
_entity.type
_entity.pdbx_description
1 polymer ?
#
loop_
_entity_poly.entity_id
_entity_poly.type
_entity_poly.pdbx_seq_one_letter_code
_entity_poly.pdbx_strand_id
1 'polypeptide(L)'
;MTADSPRAEIWVLADDRVGNVSQCLGVAEALGLPFAIKTIRYDRLGALPNALRGAGLIGLKADSRAALAPPWPRLVIAAGRRTAPVARWIKRRSGAFLAQIMDPGFPGRDDFDLIAIPAHDRPKPAANVIEMMGAPHRVTPQRLESEAAKWRAPFAHLPRPWIAVIVGGATRKRPFSVEMARDLGETVAALAGGGSVLLTTSRRTGDEQSRVLADCLAEPRWLHLYGQEGENPYFGFLALADTIVVTGDSVSMCCEACAAPAPVFIWAPPGWVAPKHARLHVDLYRLGVAKPLERAAGLESWDRPRLDAAAQVAEAIRQRMGL
;
A
#
# COMPACT_ATOMS: atom_id res chain seq x y z
N MET A 1 -15.16 31.23 26.09
CA MET A 1 -14.42 30.97 24.84
C MET A 1 -13.75 29.62 24.97
N THR A 2 -14.46 28.55 24.62
CA THR A 2 -13.88 27.21 24.55
C THR A 2 -13.13 27.10 23.24
N ALA A 3 -11.82 26.85 23.30
CA ALA A 3 -11.00 26.61 22.12
C ALA A 3 -11.60 25.41 21.36
N ASP A 4 -12.21 25.69 20.21
CA ASP A 4 -12.80 24.70 19.32
C ASP A 4 -11.64 23.86 18.80
N SER A 5 -11.51 22.61 19.27
CA SER A 5 -10.54 21.69 18.68
C SER A 5 -10.81 21.60 17.19
N PRO A 6 -9.78 21.70 16.32
CA PRO A 6 -9.99 21.80 14.89
C PRO A 6 -10.87 20.63 14.42
N ARG A 7 -12.05 20.97 13.92
CA ARG A 7 -13.06 20.03 13.45
C ARG A 7 -12.41 19.14 12.40
N ALA A 8 -12.35 17.82 12.63
CA ALA A 8 -11.77 16.89 11.66
C ALA A 8 -12.57 16.97 10.35
N GLU A 9 -12.00 17.64 9.34
CA GLU A 9 -12.67 17.88 8.07
C GLU A 9 -12.84 16.58 7.27
N ILE A 10 -11.92 15.64 7.50
CA ILE A 10 -11.83 14.37 6.79
C ILE A 10 -11.99 13.21 7.76
N TRP A 11 -12.81 12.22 7.41
CA TRP A 11 -12.79 10.90 8.05
C TRP A 11 -12.18 9.86 7.11
N VAL A 12 -11.15 9.17 7.59
CA VAL A 12 -10.58 8.00 6.92
C VAL A 12 -11.21 6.74 7.51
N LEU A 13 -11.90 5.94 6.69
CA LEU A 13 -12.46 4.67 7.13
C LEU A 13 -11.40 3.58 7.06
N ALA A 14 -10.93 3.13 8.23
CA ALA A 14 -9.88 2.12 8.34
C ALA A 14 -10.48 0.74 8.67
N ASP A 15 -10.52 -0.16 7.67
CA ASP A 15 -11.02 -1.53 7.84
C ASP A 15 -9.94 -2.52 8.30
N ASP A 16 -10.24 -3.82 8.25
CA ASP A 16 -9.31 -4.90 8.62
C ASP A 16 -8.30 -5.24 7.52
N ARG A 17 -8.32 -4.53 6.38
CA ARG A 17 -7.40 -4.75 5.26
C ARG A 17 -6.34 -3.65 5.27
N VAL A 18 -5.18 -3.97 5.84
CA VAL A 18 -4.02 -3.05 5.94
C VAL A 18 -3.71 -2.31 4.63
N GLY A 19 -3.78 -2.98 3.47
CA GLY A 19 -3.57 -2.33 2.16
C GLY A 19 -4.65 -1.32 1.75
N ASN A 20 -5.90 -1.49 2.18
CA ASN A 20 -6.96 -0.50 1.99
C ASN A 20 -6.72 0.71 2.91
N VAL A 21 -6.38 0.44 4.17
CA VAL A 21 -6.08 1.48 5.16
C VAL A 21 -4.90 2.34 4.72
N SER A 22 -3.80 1.73 4.27
CA SER A 22 -2.62 2.45 3.79
C SER A 22 -2.96 3.39 2.61
N GLN A 23 -3.79 2.92 1.68
CA GLN A 23 -4.24 3.74 0.55
C GLN A 23 -5.06 4.96 0.98
N CYS A 24 -6.05 4.77 1.87
CA CYS A 24 -6.85 5.89 2.37
C CYS A 24 -5.99 6.92 3.12
N LEU A 25 -5.09 6.43 3.99
CA LEU A 25 -4.19 7.29 4.74
C LEU A 25 -3.24 8.06 3.82
N GLY A 26 -2.70 7.42 2.78
CA GLY A 26 -1.85 8.09 1.79
C GLY A 26 -2.54 9.28 1.14
N VAL A 27 -3.79 9.11 0.71
CA VAL A 27 -4.58 10.21 0.12
C VAL A 27 -4.88 11.30 1.16
N ALA A 28 -5.25 10.93 2.39
CA ALA A 28 -5.54 11.88 3.46
C ALA A 28 -4.30 12.72 3.84
N GLU A 29 -3.13 12.08 3.92
CA GLU A 29 -1.85 12.75 4.17
C GLU A 29 -1.47 13.67 3.01
N ALA A 30 -1.65 13.24 1.76
CA ALA A 30 -1.38 14.05 0.57
C ALA A 30 -2.31 15.27 0.43
N LEU A 31 -3.53 15.21 0.97
CA LEU A 31 -4.43 16.37 1.03
C LEU A 31 -3.87 17.47 1.95
N GLY A 32 -3.10 17.12 2.98
CA GLY A 32 -2.50 18.08 3.92
C GLY A 32 -3.51 18.73 4.88
N LEU A 33 -4.71 18.16 5.02
CA LEU A 33 -5.77 18.66 5.90
C LEU A 33 -5.94 17.76 7.15
N PRO A 34 -6.42 18.30 8.29
CA PRO A 34 -6.68 17.49 9.48
C PRO A 34 -7.71 16.37 9.22
N PHE A 35 -7.34 15.14 9.57
CA PHE A 35 -8.21 13.98 9.41
C PHE A 35 -8.30 13.13 10.68
N ALA A 36 -9.44 12.47 10.86
CA ALA A 36 -9.67 11.48 11.91
C ALA A 36 -9.77 10.07 11.30
N ILE A 37 -9.08 9.10 11.92
CA ILE A 37 -9.18 7.70 11.55
C ILE A 37 -10.38 7.08 12.25
N LYS A 38 -11.32 6.53 11.48
CA LYS A 38 -12.48 5.78 11.99
C LYS A 38 -12.24 4.29 11.75
N THR A 39 -11.83 3.58 12.80
CA THR A 39 -11.63 2.13 12.74
C THR A 39 -12.97 1.40 12.59
N ILE A 40 -13.09 0.61 11.54
CA ILE A 40 -14.29 -0.17 11.20
C ILE A 40 -14.02 -1.64 11.48
N ARG A 41 -14.55 -2.14 12.60
CA ARG A 41 -14.52 -3.56 12.94
C ARG A 41 -15.84 -4.22 12.59
N TYR A 42 -15.75 -5.39 11.98
CA TYR A 42 -16.90 -6.15 11.53
C TYR A 42 -17.25 -7.28 12.49
N ASP A 43 -18.54 -7.62 12.56
CA ASP A 43 -19.03 -8.89 13.09
C ASP A 43 -19.26 -9.90 11.95
N ARG A 44 -19.93 -11.03 12.24
CA ARG A 44 -20.21 -12.09 11.25
C ARG A 44 -21.05 -11.60 10.06
N LEU A 45 -21.96 -10.63 10.27
CA LEU A 45 -22.79 -10.05 9.21
C LEU A 45 -22.00 -9.10 8.30
N GLY A 46 -20.78 -8.71 8.67
CA GLY A 46 -19.88 -7.93 7.81
C GLY A 46 -19.41 -8.68 6.56
N ALA A 47 -19.65 -9.99 6.48
CA ALA A 47 -19.42 -10.80 5.28
C ALA A 47 -20.57 -10.76 4.26
N LEU A 48 -21.75 -10.23 4.65
CA LEU A 48 -22.92 -10.17 3.78
C LEU A 48 -22.64 -9.34 2.50
N PRO A 49 -23.28 -9.68 1.37
CA PRO A 49 -23.29 -8.85 0.18
C PRO A 49 -23.75 -7.41 0.47
N ASN A 50 -23.11 -6.42 -0.18
CA ASN A 50 -23.44 -5.01 0.03
C ASN A 50 -24.89 -4.66 -0.37
N ALA A 51 -25.51 -5.43 -1.26
CA ALA A 51 -26.93 -5.30 -1.58
C ALA A 51 -27.83 -5.48 -0.34
N LEU A 52 -27.45 -6.38 0.59
CA LEU A 52 -28.16 -6.59 1.84
C LEU A 52 -27.77 -5.59 2.93
N ARG A 53 -26.49 -5.17 2.93
CA ARG A 53 -25.99 -4.19 3.91
C ARG A 53 -26.47 -2.76 3.63
N GLY A 54 -26.84 -2.47 2.37
CA GLY A 54 -27.35 -1.17 1.94
C GLY A 54 -26.37 -0.02 2.19
N ALA A 55 -26.89 1.19 2.37
CA ALA A 55 -26.14 2.31 2.94
C ALA A 55 -26.39 2.33 4.45
N GLY A 56 -25.68 1.46 5.17
CA GLY A 56 -25.97 1.20 6.57
C GLY A 56 -24.77 0.68 7.37
N LEU A 57 -25.03 0.46 8.66
CA LEU A 57 -24.05 -0.05 9.63
C LEU A 57 -24.20 -1.56 9.90
N ILE A 58 -24.95 -2.27 9.04
CA ILE A 58 -25.10 -3.73 9.15
C ILE A 58 -23.72 -4.38 9.07
N GLY A 59 -23.43 -5.26 10.03
CA GLY A 59 -22.19 -6.00 10.10
C GLY A 59 -21.05 -5.30 10.83
N LEU A 60 -21.31 -4.19 11.54
CA LEU A 60 -20.33 -3.50 12.36
C LEU A 60 -20.48 -3.86 13.84
N LYS A 61 -19.34 -4.02 14.53
CA LYS A 61 -19.30 -4.12 15.99
C LYS A 61 -19.84 -2.84 16.65
N ALA A 62 -20.32 -2.96 17.89
CA ALA A 62 -20.95 -1.86 18.62
C ALA A 62 -20.00 -0.66 18.83
N ASP A 63 -18.73 -0.91 19.14
CA ASP A 63 -17.70 0.12 19.30
C ASP A 63 -17.50 0.93 18.01
N SER A 64 -17.45 0.27 16.87
CA SER A 64 -17.31 0.90 15.56
C SER A 64 -18.52 1.74 15.20
N ARG A 65 -19.73 1.30 15.58
CA ARG A 65 -20.96 2.08 15.38
C ARG A 65 -20.99 3.32 16.28
N ALA A 66 -20.60 3.19 17.54
CA ALA A 66 -20.58 4.29 18.49
C ALA A 66 -19.56 5.38 18.10
N ALA A 67 -18.43 5.00 17.50
CA ALA A 67 -17.40 5.93 17.03
C ALA A 67 -17.82 6.79 15.81
N LEU A 68 -18.90 6.41 15.12
CA LEU A 68 -19.47 7.12 13.97
C LEU A 68 -20.58 8.07 14.43
N ALA A 69 -20.16 9.11 15.15
CA ALA A 69 -21.02 10.15 15.71
C ALA A 69 -20.53 11.55 15.33
N PRO A 70 -21.38 12.59 15.44
CA PRO A 70 -20.97 13.99 15.22
C PRO A 70 -19.76 14.41 16.08
N PRO A 71 -18.98 15.42 15.65
CA PRO A 71 -19.20 16.27 14.48
C PRO A 71 -18.91 15.54 13.17
N TRP A 72 -19.84 15.66 12.21
CA TRP A 72 -19.72 14.99 10.90
C TRP A 72 -18.64 15.64 10.02
N PRO A 73 -17.94 14.83 9.20
CA PRO A 73 -16.89 15.33 8.31
C PRO A 73 -17.48 16.01 7.08
N ARG A 74 -16.65 16.77 6.36
CA ARG A 74 -16.95 17.27 5.02
C ARG A 74 -16.53 16.28 3.93
N LEU A 75 -15.53 15.46 4.21
CA LEU A 75 -14.98 14.44 3.31
C LEU A 75 -14.86 13.10 4.03
N VAL A 76 -15.26 12.01 3.36
CA VAL A 76 -14.96 10.65 3.78
C VAL A 76 -14.07 10.00 2.72
N ILE A 77 -12.94 9.44 3.16
CA ILE A 77 -12.04 8.64 2.34
C ILE A 77 -12.18 7.17 2.75
N ALA A 78 -12.57 6.32 1.81
CA ALA A 78 -12.79 4.90 2.03
C ALA A 78 -12.15 4.06 0.92
N ALA A 79 -11.82 2.81 1.23
CA ALA A 79 -11.26 1.89 0.24
C ALA A 79 -11.92 0.52 0.24
N GLY A 80 -12.07 -0.03 -0.96
CA GLY A 80 -12.66 -1.33 -1.24
C GLY A 80 -14.16 -1.46 -0.90
N ARG A 81 -14.70 -2.66 -1.14
CA ARG A 81 -16.15 -2.91 -1.04
C ARG A 81 -16.74 -2.85 0.38
N ARG A 82 -15.98 -3.20 1.43
CA ARG A 82 -16.59 -3.47 2.75
C ARG A 82 -16.96 -2.20 3.51
N THR A 83 -16.22 -1.11 3.26
CA THR A 83 -16.44 0.21 3.85
C THR A 83 -17.49 1.02 3.09
N ALA A 84 -17.78 0.68 1.83
CA ALA A 84 -18.74 1.40 0.98
C ALA A 84 -20.15 1.57 1.62
N PRO A 85 -20.79 0.54 2.24
CA PRO A 85 -22.04 0.74 2.98
C PRO A 85 -21.97 1.82 4.07
N VAL A 86 -20.85 1.87 4.78
CA VAL A 86 -20.64 2.80 5.90
C VAL A 86 -20.41 4.21 5.38
N ALA A 87 -19.58 4.38 4.35
CA ALA A 87 -19.35 5.67 3.69
C ALA A 87 -20.66 6.28 3.19
N ARG A 88 -21.48 5.49 2.49
CA ARG A 88 -22.80 5.90 1.99
C ARG A 88 -23.77 6.27 3.12
N TRP A 89 -23.75 5.54 4.23
CA TRP A 89 -24.53 5.88 5.42
C TRP A 89 -24.11 7.23 6.02
N ILE A 90 -22.80 7.50 6.09
CA ILE A 90 -22.28 8.80 6.57
C ILE A 90 -22.73 9.92 5.63
N LYS A 91 -22.63 9.76 4.31
CA LYS A 91 -23.11 10.76 3.34
C LYS A 91 -24.59 11.08 3.54
N ARG A 92 -25.45 10.08 3.72
CA ARG A 92 -26.88 10.29 3.99
C ARG A 92 -27.17 11.11 5.24
N ARG A 93 -26.25 11.13 6.22
CA ARG A 93 -26.39 11.88 7.47
C ARG A 93 -25.78 13.28 7.45
N SER A 94 -24.82 13.52 6.56
CA SER A 94 -23.95 14.68 6.64
C SER A 94 -23.82 15.48 5.35
N GLY A 95 -24.20 14.88 4.20
CA GLY A 95 -23.90 15.44 2.89
C GLY A 95 -22.40 15.39 2.54
N ALA A 96 -21.57 14.68 3.30
CA ALA A 96 -20.13 14.62 3.06
C ALA A 96 -19.78 14.14 1.65
N PHE A 97 -18.74 14.74 1.07
CA PHE A 97 -18.12 14.25 -0.15
C PHE A 97 -17.54 12.86 0.10
N LEU A 98 -17.77 11.91 -0.81
CA LEU A 98 -17.22 10.56 -0.74
C LEU A 98 -16.14 10.36 -1.79
N ALA A 99 -14.91 10.24 -1.32
CA ALA A 99 -13.78 9.78 -2.13
C ALA A 99 -13.53 8.29 -1.83
N GLN A 100 -13.65 7.47 -2.87
CA GLN A 100 -13.49 6.03 -2.79
C GLN A 100 -12.25 5.60 -3.56
N ILE A 101 -11.41 4.78 -2.94
CA ILE A 101 -10.25 4.15 -3.56
C ILE A 101 -10.58 2.67 -3.80
N MET A 102 -10.25 2.17 -4.99
CA MET A 102 -10.71 0.87 -5.49
C MET A 102 -12.24 0.81 -5.67
N ASP A 103 -12.71 -0.21 -6.40
CA ASP A 103 -14.14 -0.39 -6.66
C ASP A 103 -14.97 -0.58 -5.36
N PRO A 104 -16.02 0.25 -5.11
CA PRO A 104 -16.90 0.08 -3.95
C PRO A 104 -17.82 -1.15 -4.07
N GLY A 105 -17.86 -1.78 -5.25
CA GLY A 105 -18.75 -2.87 -5.59
C GLY A 105 -20.18 -2.40 -5.87
N PHE A 106 -21.07 -3.38 -6.03
CA PHE A 106 -22.49 -3.15 -6.21
C PHE A 106 -23.25 -3.34 -4.88
N PRO A 107 -24.29 -2.55 -4.57
CA PRO A 107 -24.81 -1.38 -5.29
C PRO A 107 -24.25 -0.04 -4.78
N GLY A 108 -24.62 1.06 -5.44
CA GLY A 108 -24.44 2.42 -4.92
C GLY A 108 -23.15 3.12 -5.36
N ARG A 109 -22.63 2.81 -6.55
CA ARG A 109 -21.50 3.54 -7.15
C ARG A 109 -21.84 5.01 -7.39
N ASP A 110 -23.07 5.30 -7.76
CA ASP A 110 -23.51 6.67 -8.08
C ASP A 110 -23.62 7.56 -6.83
N ASP A 111 -23.60 6.98 -5.63
CA ASP A 111 -23.57 7.75 -4.38
C ASP A 111 -22.19 8.37 -4.10
N PHE A 112 -21.14 7.96 -4.83
CA PHE A 112 -19.77 8.45 -4.64
C PHE A 112 -19.46 9.62 -5.57
N ASP A 113 -18.86 10.67 -5.02
CA ASP A 113 -18.48 11.87 -5.77
C ASP A 113 -17.16 11.69 -6.53
N LEU A 114 -16.30 10.79 -6.03
CA LEU A 114 -15.08 10.35 -6.70
C LEU A 114 -14.79 8.88 -6.40
N ILE A 115 -14.44 8.10 -7.43
CA ILE A 115 -13.97 6.73 -7.34
C ILE A 115 -12.64 6.64 -8.10
N ALA A 116 -11.53 6.49 -7.38
CA ALA A 116 -10.21 6.25 -7.95
C ALA A 116 -9.94 4.75 -8.04
N ILE A 117 -9.82 4.21 -9.27
CA ILE A 117 -9.60 2.78 -9.50
C ILE A 117 -8.24 2.60 -10.19
N PRO A 118 -7.42 1.60 -9.77
CA PRO A 118 -6.18 1.31 -10.47
C PRO A 118 -6.38 0.94 -11.94
N ALA A 119 -5.52 1.44 -12.82
CA ALA A 119 -5.49 1.09 -14.25
C ALA A 119 -5.47 -0.42 -14.51
N HIS A 120 -4.67 -1.15 -13.72
CA HIS A 120 -4.54 -2.60 -13.83
C HIS A 120 -5.82 -3.37 -13.48
N ASP A 121 -6.82 -2.74 -12.87
CA ASP A 121 -8.14 -3.33 -12.61
C ASP A 121 -9.13 -3.10 -13.79
N ARG A 122 -8.75 -2.34 -14.82
CA ARG A 122 -9.53 -2.04 -16.03
C ARG A 122 -10.92 -1.49 -15.71
N PRO A 123 -11.01 -0.32 -15.04
CA PRO A 123 -12.29 0.26 -14.66
C PRO A 123 -13.16 0.56 -15.88
N LYS A 124 -14.48 0.46 -15.70
CA LYS A 124 -15.43 0.99 -16.68
C LYS A 124 -15.46 2.52 -16.55
N PRO A 125 -15.41 3.27 -17.66
CA PRO A 125 -15.56 4.72 -17.63
C PRO A 125 -16.90 5.15 -17.02
N ALA A 126 -16.86 6.16 -16.16
CA ALA A 126 -18.03 6.83 -15.61
C ALA A 126 -17.62 8.24 -15.13
N ALA A 127 -18.55 9.18 -15.04
CA ALA A 127 -18.26 10.58 -14.69
C ALA A 127 -17.60 10.74 -13.30
N ASN A 128 -17.90 9.84 -12.37
CA ASN A 128 -17.31 9.82 -11.03
C ASN A 128 -16.09 8.91 -10.91
N VAL A 129 -15.64 8.24 -11.98
CA VAL A 129 -14.49 7.33 -11.94
C VAL A 129 -13.27 8.01 -12.55
N ILE A 130 -12.16 7.99 -11.81
CA ILE A 130 -10.82 8.29 -12.35
C ILE A 130 -9.96 7.04 -12.33
N GLU A 131 -9.06 6.94 -13.30
CA GLU A 131 -8.05 5.90 -13.35
C GLU A 131 -6.75 6.42 -12.71
N MET A 132 -6.15 5.60 -11.85
CA MET A 132 -4.87 5.90 -11.19
C MET A 132 -3.82 4.83 -11.48
N MET A 133 -2.55 5.22 -11.51
CA MET A 133 -1.45 4.27 -11.70
C MET A 133 -1.07 3.61 -10.37
N GLY A 134 -1.14 2.28 -10.30
CA GLY A 134 -0.79 1.54 -9.09
C GLY A 134 -1.78 1.76 -7.94
N ALA A 135 -1.28 2.08 -6.75
CA ALA A 135 -2.08 2.29 -5.54
C ALA A 135 -1.50 3.43 -4.70
N PRO A 136 -2.34 4.26 -4.07
CA PRO A 136 -1.91 5.27 -3.11
C PRO A 136 -1.10 4.66 -1.95
N HIS A 137 -0.14 5.41 -1.44
CA HIS A 137 0.75 4.99 -0.37
C HIS A 137 1.17 6.16 0.49
N ARG A 138 1.82 5.86 1.61
CA ARG A 138 2.30 6.84 2.60
C ARG A 138 3.80 7.15 2.47
N VAL A 139 4.41 6.78 1.35
CA VAL A 139 5.81 7.08 1.02
C VAL A 139 5.88 8.51 0.49
N THR A 140 6.21 9.47 1.36
CA THR A 140 6.40 10.89 1.03
C THR A 140 7.87 11.30 1.18
N PRO A 141 8.33 12.36 0.51
CA PRO A 141 9.69 12.88 0.70
C PRO A 141 10.02 13.17 2.17
N GLN A 142 9.11 13.83 2.89
CA GLN A 142 9.28 14.17 4.31
C GLN A 142 9.40 12.92 5.18
N ARG A 143 8.58 11.89 4.89
CA ARG A 143 8.66 10.62 5.62
C ARG A 143 9.98 9.92 5.34
N LEU A 144 10.38 9.80 4.08
CA LEU A 144 11.65 9.17 3.70
C LEU A 144 12.84 9.89 4.35
N GLU A 145 12.83 11.22 4.42
CA GLU A 145 13.87 11.99 5.11
C GLU A 145 13.92 11.67 6.61
N SER A 146 12.77 11.66 7.29
CA SER A 146 12.70 11.33 8.72
C SER A 146 13.14 9.90 9.03
N GLU A 147 12.77 8.94 8.17
CA GLU A 147 13.11 7.53 8.31
C GLU A 147 14.58 7.29 7.95
N ALA A 148 15.13 8.00 6.96
CA ALA A 148 16.55 7.99 6.68
C ALA A 148 17.37 8.50 7.86
N ALA A 149 16.96 9.61 8.49
CA ALA A 149 17.65 10.14 9.67
C ALA A 149 17.66 9.14 10.83
N LYS A 150 16.54 8.44 11.03
CA LYS A 150 16.38 7.42 12.06
C LYS A 150 17.23 6.16 11.83
N TRP A 151 17.23 5.64 10.60
CA TRP A 151 17.79 4.32 10.31
C TRP A 151 19.23 4.34 9.79
N ARG A 152 19.77 5.51 9.44
CA ARG A 152 21.14 5.64 8.91
C ARG A 152 22.20 5.17 9.90
N ALA A 153 22.13 5.58 11.16
CA ALA A 153 23.10 5.15 12.17
C ALA A 153 23.01 3.64 12.48
N PRO A 154 21.81 3.05 12.69
CA PRO A 154 21.66 1.60 12.79
C PRO A 154 22.28 0.81 11.64
N PHE A 155 22.14 1.26 10.39
CA PHE A 155 22.68 0.54 9.22
C PHE A 155 24.16 0.83 8.93
N ALA A 156 24.78 1.82 9.57
CA ALA A 156 26.11 2.31 9.21
C ALA A 156 27.25 1.26 9.25
N HIS A 157 27.07 0.18 10.01
CA HIS A 157 28.03 -0.92 10.10
C HIS A 157 27.97 -1.90 8.92
N LEU A 158 26.95 -1.80 8.06
CA LEU A 158 26.74 -2.65 6.90
C LEU A 158 27.48 -2.11 5.67
N PRO A 159 28.33 -2.90 4.99
CA PRO A 159 28.91 -2.54 3.70
C PRO A 159 27.87 -2.18 2.65
N ARG A 160 28.20 -1.20 1.80
CA ARG A 160 27.40 -0.84 0.64
C ARG A 160 27.83 -1.65 -0.60
N PRO A 161 26.96 -1.78 -1.63
CA PRO A 161 25.59 -1.25 -1.71
C PRO A 161 24.62 -1.95 -0.76
N TRP A 162 23.60 -1.22 -0.29
CA TRP A 162 22.48 -1.79 0.45
C TRP A 162 21.35 -2.18 -0.50
N ILE A 163 21.03 -3.47 -0.54
CA ILE A 163 19.92 -4.01 -1.33
C ILE A 163 18.77 -4.31 -0.41
N ALA A 164 17.71 -3.50 -0.48
CA ALA A 164 16.47 -3.80 0.23
C ALA A 164 15.72 -4.91 -0.51
N VAL A 165 15.35 -5.97 0.22
CA VAL A 165 14.52 -7.06 -0.30
C VAL A 165 13.20 -7.06 0.44
N ILE A 166 12.13 -6.72 -0.27
CA ILE A 166 10.79 -6.58 0.28
C ILE A 166 9.92 -7.76 -0.20
N VAL A 167 9.55 -8.63 0.73
CA VAL A 167 8.86 -9.88 0.41
C VAL A 167 7.42 -9.86 0.90
N GLY A 168 6.50 -9.92 -0.06
CA GLY A 168 5.09 -10.14 0.17
C GLY A 168 4.79 -11.59 0.49
N GLY A 169 4.86 -12.47 -0.51
CA GLY A 169 4.65 -13.91 -0.36
C GLY A 169 3.33 -14.42 -0.94
N ALA A 170 2.72 -15.42 -0.29
CA ALA A 170 1.58 -16.13 -0.85
C ALA A 170 0.35 -15.22 -1.03
N THR A 171 -0.41 -15.46 -2.10
CA THR A 171 -1.77 -14.94 -2.27
C THR A 171 -2.75 -16.11 -2.36
N ARG A 172 -4.05 -15.84 -2.16
CA ARG A 172 -5.09 -16.89 -2.02
C ARG A 172 -5.03 -18.03 -3.05
N LYS A 173 -4.59 -17.75 -4.28
CA LYS A 173 -4.51 -18.74 -5.37
C LYS A 173 -3.09 -18.97 -5.89
N ARG A 174 -2.10 -18.30 -5.32
CA ARG A 174 -0.71 -18.32 -5.79
C ARG A 174 0.20 -18.51 -4.57
N PRO A 175 0.56 -19.76 -4.22
CA PRO A 175 1.45 -20.01 -3.09
C PRO A 175 2.83 -19.41 -3.34
N PHE A 176 3.56 -19.11 -2.27
CA PHE A 176 4.99 -18.80 -2.30
C PHE A 176 5.71 -20.00 -1.70
N SER A 177 6.37 -20.79 -2.54
CA SER A 177 6.97 -22.05 -2.13
C SER A 177 8.36 -21.83 -1.56
N VAL A 178 8.91 -22.86 -0.92
CA VAL A 178 10.28 -22.82 -0.38
C VAL A 178 11.31 -22.71 -1.51
N GLU A 179 11.05 -23.35 -2.65
CA GLU A 179 11.91 -23.27 -3.84
C GLU A 179 11.93 -21.85 -4.41
N MET A 180 10.78 -21.17 -4.41
CA MET A 180 10.68 -19.76 -4.79
C MET A 180 11.44 -18.84 -3.82
N ALA A 181 11.36 -19.11 -2.51
CA ALA A 181 12.12 -18.37 -1.51
C ALA A 181 13.64 -18.56 -1.68
N ARG A 182 14.06 -19.81 -1.96
CA ARG A 182 15.45 -20.14 -2.27
C ARG A 182 15.93 -19.45 -3.55
N ASP A 183 15.15 -19.50 -4.63
CA ASP A 183 15.49 -18.84 -5.89
C ASP A 183 15.68 -17.33 -5.73
N LEU A 184 14.76 -16.67 -5.01
CA LEU A 184 14.90 -15.25 -4.69
C LEU A 184 16.16 -14.98 -3.87
N GLY A 185 16.43 -15.79 -2.85
CA GLY A 185 17.60 -15.64 -1.97
C GLY A 185 18.91 -15.79 -2.72
N GLU A 186 19.05 -16.85 -3.51
CA GLU A 186 20.23 -17.10 -4.35
C GLU A 186 20.41 -16.01 -5.42
N THR A 187 19.32 -15.53 -6.02
CA THR A 187 19.36 -14.44 -7.00
C THR A 187 19.88 -13.15 -6.35
N VAL A 188 19.35 -12.75 -5.20
CA VAL A 188 19.82 -11.53 -4.52
C VAL A 188 21.25 -11.71 -4.01
N ALA A 189 21.60 -12.87 -3.45
CA ALA A 189 22.96 -13.12 -2.97
C ALA A 189 24.00 -12.99 -4.08
N ALA A 190 23.69 -13.50 -5.29
CA ALA A 190 24.57 -13.34 -6.46
C ALA A 190 24.70 -11.87 -6.90
N LEU A 191 23.63 -11.09 -6.79
CA LEU A 191 23.59 -9.68 -7.19
C LEU A 191 24.15 -8.72 -6.14
N ALA A 192 24.37 -9.16 -4.91
CA ALA A 192 24.84 -8.31 -3.82
C ALA A 192 26.25 -7.75 -4.04
N GLY A 193 27.11 -8.46 -4.78
CA GLY A 193 28.41 -7.91 -5.23
C GLY A 193 29.32 -7.42 -4.09
N GLY A 194 29.21 -7.99 -2.89
CA GLY A 194 29.95 -7.57 -1.69
C GLY A 194 29.23 -6.53 -0.80
N GLY A 195 28.05 -6.06 -1.20
CA GLY A 195 27.16 -5.25 -0.39
C GLY A 195 26.30 -6.05 0.59
N SER A 196 25.53 -5.34 1.42
CA SER A 196 24.64 -5.93 2.41
C SER A 196 23.19 -5.97 1.96
N VAL A 197 22.49 -7.02 2.37
CA VAL A 197 21.05 -7.18 2.12
C VAL A 197 20.24 -6.72 3.33
N LEU A 198 19.22 -5.91 3.08
CA LEU A 198 18.22 -5.47 4.05
C LEU A 198 16.90 -6.19 3.77
N LEU A 199 16.68 -7.35 4.40
CA LEU A 199 15.53 -8.21 4.13
C LEU A 199 14.37 -7.88 5.07
N THR A 200 13.18 -7.71 4.52
CA THR A 200 11.93 -7.75 5.28
C THR A 200 10.90 -8.67 4.65
N THR A 201 10.19 -9.41 5.50
CA THR A 201 9.11 -10.31 5.09
C THR A 201 7.77 -9.87 5.64
N SER A 202 6.69 -10.41 5.07
CA SER A 202 5.33 -10.11 5.50
C SER A 202 4.65 -11.32 6.11
N ARG A 203 3.50 -11.11 6.74
CA ARG A 203 2.60 -12.17 7.23
C ARG A 203 2.22 -13.25 6.22
N ARG A 204 2.46 -12.99 4.92
CA ARG A 204 2.15 -13.91 3.81
C ARG A 204 3.37 -14.69 3.31
N THR A 205 4.58 -14.38 3.78
CA THR A 205 5.80 -15.05 3.34
C THR A 205 5.85 -16.50 3.85
N GLY A 206 5.49 -16.72 5.12
CA GLY A 206 5.61 -18.01 5.79
C GLY A 206 6.96 -18.15 6.50
N ASP A 207 6.97 -18.87 7.62
CA ASP A 207 8.15 -18.95 8.50
C ASP A 207 9.28 -19.74 7.84
N GLU A 208 8.97 -20.87 7.21
CA GLU A 208 9.95 -21.70 6.51
C GLU A 208 10.57 -20.97 5.32
N GLN A 209 9.76 -20.29 4.52
CA GLN A 209 10.21 -19.48 3.39
C GLN A 209 11.07 -18.31 3.87
N SER A 210 10.69 -17.65 4.97
CA SER A 210 11.47 -16.56 5.55
C SER A 210 12.84 -17.05 6.02
N ARG A 211 12.89 -18.23 6.67
CA ARG A 211 14.14 -18.86 7.10
C ARG A 211 15.02 -19.24 5.91
N VAL A 212 14.48 -19.95 4.92
CA VAL A 212 15.25 -20.38 3.74
C VAL A 212 15.77 -19.18 2.95
N LEU A 213 14.94 -18.16 2.76
CA LEU A 213 15.38 -16.92 2.12
C LEU A 213 16.50 -16.25 2.90
N ALA A 214 16.37 -16.14 4.23
CA ALA A 214 17.42 -15.60 5.08
C ALA A 214 18.69 -16.44 4.93
N ASP A 215 18.65 -17.77 5.11
CA ASP A 215 19.81 -18.67 5.06
C ASP A 215 20.65 -18.54 3.75
N CYS A 216 20.06 -18.08 2.65
CA CYS A 216 20.76 -17.82 1.39
C CYS A 216 21.64 -16.55 1.39
N LEU A 217 21.43 -15.59 2.29
CA LEU A 217 22.06 -14.28 2.26
C LEU A 217 23.37 -14.24 3.06
N ALA A 218 24.43 -13.66 2.53
CA ALA A 218 25.71 -13.54 3.26
C ALA A 218 25.64 -12.51 4.39
N GLU A 219 26.45 -12.71 5.44
CA GLU A 219 26.72 -11.68 6.45
C GLU A 219 27.80 -10.69 5.95
N PRO A 220 27.77 -9.41 6.39
CA PRO A 220 26.77 -8.83 7.28
C PRO A 220 25.47 -8.45 6.54
N ARG A 221 24.32 -8.71 7.18
CA ARG A 221 22.97 -8.38 6.65
C ARG A 221 22.04 -7.85 7.73
N TRP A 222 20.93 -7.26 7.34
CA TRP A 222 19.84 -6.90 8.24
C TRP A 222 18.60 -7.72 7.94
N LEU A 223 18.01 -8.34 8.97
CA LEU A 223 16.77 -9.11 8.85
C LEU A 223 15.67 -8.47 9.71
N HIS A 224 14.51 -8.22 9.11
CA HIS A 224 13.26 -7.95 9.83
C HIS A 224 12.16 -8.86 9.28
N LEU A 225 12.11 -10.07 9.83
CA LEU A 225 11.13 -11.09 9.47
C LEU A 225 9.80 -10.82 10.18
N TYR A 226 8.68 -11.10 9.52
CA TYR A 226 7.37 -10.88 10.10
C TYR A 226 7.22 -11.60 11.46
N GLY A 227 6.75 -10.87 12.46
CA GLY A 227 6.57 -11.39 13.82
C GLY A 227 7.80 -11.22 14.72
N GLN A 228 8.94 -10.77 14.19
CA GLN A 228 10.07 -10.34 15.02
C GLN A 228 9.72 -9.07 15.81
N GLU A 229 10.22 -9.02 17.04
CA GLU A 229 10.11 -7.86 17.89
C GLU A 229 10.94 -6.69 17.35
N GLY A 230 10.66 -5.50 17.87
CA GLY A 230 11.31 -4.27 17.47
C GLY A 230 10.52 -3.51 16.42
N GLU A 231 11.01 -2.31 16.13
CA GLU A 231 10.39 -1.44 15.17
C GLU A 231 10.66 -1.92 13.74
N ASN A 232 9.63 -1.88 12.90
CA ASN A 232 9.75 -2.30 11.50
C ASN A 232 10.55 -1.26 10.68
N PRO A 233 11.74 -1.61 10.15
CA PRO A 233 12.61 -0.71 9.40
C PRO A 233 12.15 -0.47 7.96
N TYR A 234 10.96 -0.93 7.55
CA TYR A 234 10.45 -0.88 6.18
C TYR A 234 10.67 0.46 5.47
N PHE A 235 10.28 1.58 6.09
CA PHE A 235 10.47 2.90 5.48
C PHE A 235 11.94 3.35 5.51
N GLY A 236 12.73 2.90 6.48
CA GLY A 236 14.19 3.06 6.47
C GLY A 236 14.83 2.35 5.28
N PHE A 237 14.38 1.14 4.95
CA PHE A 237 14.84 0.41 3.77
C PHE A 237 14.51 1.18 2.48
N LEU A 238 13.26 1.64 2.34
CA LEU A 238 12.85 2.46 1.19
C LEU A 238 13.65 3.76 1.08
N ALA A 239 14.02 4.37 2.21
CA ALA A 239 14.70 5.66 2.24
C ALA A 239 16.21 5.57 1.98
N LEU A 240 16.86 4.46 2.35
CA LEU A 240 18.32 4.36 2.42
C LEU A 240 18.93 3.34 1.45
N ALA A 241 18.15 2.40 0.92
CA ALA A 241 18.68 1.39 0.02
C ALA A 241 19.28 2.00 -1.26
N ASP A 242 20.35 1.40 -1.75
CA ASP A 242 20.94 1.73 -3.05
C ASP A 242 20.17 1.03 -4.19
N THR A 243 19.48 -0.06 -3.89
CA THR A 243 18.57 -0.75 -4.81
C THR A 243 17.47 -1.47 -4.04
N ILE A 244 16.27 -1.53 -4.61
CA ILE A 244 15.13 -2.26 -4.04
C ILE A 244 14.77 -3.42 -4.95
N VAL A 245 14.75 -4.63 -4.37
CA VAL A 245 14.13 -5.82 -4.94
C VAL A 245 12.81 -6.06 -4.22
N VAL A 246 11.70 -6.09 -4.95
CA VAL A 246 10.37 -6.32 -4.39
C VAL A 246 9.69 -7.49 -5.07
N THR A 247 8.98 -8.33 -4.30
CA THR A 247 8.22 -9.42 -4.91
C THR A 247 6.94 -8.93 -5.57
N GLY A 248 6.65 -9.44 -6.76
CA GLY A 248 5.56 -8.95 -7.60
C GLY A 248 4.14 -9.32 -7.16
N ASP A 249 3.97 -10.04 -6.05
CA ASP A 249 2.67 -10.52 -5.58
C ASP A 249 1.79 -9.44 -4.92
N SER A 250 2.36 -8.25 -4.66
CA SER A 250 1.73 -7.18 -3.88
C SER A 250 1.70 -5.88 -4.66
N VAL A 251 0.49 -5.39 -4.99
CA VAL A 251 0.29 -4.06 -5.58
C VAL A 251 0.91 -2.98 -4.69
N SER A 252 0.55 -2.97 -3.40
CA SER A 252 0.97 -1.92 -2.47
C SER A 252 2.49 -1.85 -2.31
N MET A 253 3.17 -3.00 -2.13
CA MET A 253 4.63 -3.00 -1.97
C MET A 253 5.36 -2.59 -3.25
N CYS A 254 4.89 -3.03 -4.42
CA CYS A 254 5.46 -2.57 -5.69
C CYS A 254 5.31 -1.05 -5.84
N CYS A 255 4.15 -0.50 -5.50
CA CYS A 255 3.90 0.95 -5.59
C CYS A 255 4.73 1.74 -4.58
N GLU A 256 4.83 1.27 -3.34
CA GLU A 256 5.67 1.87 -2.29
C GLU A 256 7.17 1.84 -2.66
N ALA A 257 7.66 0.72 -3.21
CA ALA A 257 9.02 0.64 -3.75
C ALA A 257 9.23 1.64 -4.89
N CYS A 258 8.30 1.76 -5.83
CA CYS A 258 8.37 2.72 -6.94
C CYS A 258 8.29 4.19 -6.50
N ALA A 259 7.87 4.47 -5.27
CA ALA A 259 7.87 5.82 -4.70
C ALA A 259 9.20 6.22 -4.03
N ALA A 260 10.04 5.23 -3.68
CA ALA A 260 11.37 5.44 -3.14
C ALA A 260 12.30 6.14 -4.17
N PRO A 261 13.47 6.66 -3.77
CA PRO A 261 14.45 7.21 -4.71
C PRO A 261 15.26 6.12 -5.45
N ALA A 262 15.45 4.95 -4.85
CA ALA A 262 16.33 3.91 -5.38
C ALA A 262 15.76 3.22 -6.65
N PRO A 263 16.61 2.68 -7.53
CA PRO A 263 16.21 1.72 -8.57
C PRO A 263 15.37 0.56 -8.02
N VAL A 264 14.33 0.14 -8.76
CA VAL A 264 13.39 -0.90 -8.32
C VAL A 264 13.33 -2.05 -9.31
N PHE A 265 13.60 -3.25 -8.80
CA PHE A 265 13.48 -4.49 -9.54
C PHE A 265 12.37 -5.35 -8.95
N ILE A 266 11.50 -5.87 -9.82
CA ILE A 266 10.39 -6.73 -9.42
C ILE A 266 10.77 -8.17 -9.69
N TRP A 267 10.88 -8.98 -8.64
CA TRP A 267 11.00 -10.43 -8.78
C TRP A 267 9.61 -11.05 -8.86
N ALA A 268 9.31 -11.66 -10.01
CA ALA A 268 8.02 -12.30 -10.27
C ALA A 268 8.19 -13.43 -11.30
N PRO A 269 8.50 -14.67 -10.86
CA PRO A 269 8.68 -15.78 -11.79
C PRO A 269 7.43 -16.01 -12.67
N PRO A 270 7.62 -16.43 -13.94
CA PRO A 270 6.51 -16.65 -14.86
C PRO A 270 5.41 -17.55 -14.27
N GLY A 271 4.15 -17.13 -14.42
CA GLY A 271 3.00 -17.89 -13.95
C GLY A 271 2.69 -17.77 -12.45
N TRP A 272 3.58 -17.19 -11.64
CA TRP A 272 3.36 -17.06 -10.20
C TRP A 272 2.27 -16.05 -9.86
N VAL A 273 2.34 -14.83 -10.40
CA VAL A 273 1.43 -13.77 -9.96
C VAL A 273 0.04 -13.87 -10.61
N ALA A 274 -0.97 -13.28 -9.97
CA ALA A 274 -2.31 -13.19 -10.56
C ALA A 274 -2.30 -12.24 -11.78
N PRO A 275 -3.21 -12.41 -12.76
CA PRO A 275 -3.23 -11.59 -13.98
C PRO A 275 -3.26 -10.07 -13.73
N LYS A 276 -3.90 -9.62 -12.64
CA LYS A 276 -3.93 -8.20 -12.28
C LYS A 276 -2.57 -7.65 -11.85
N HIS A 277 -1.77 -8.45 -11.14
CA HIS A 277 -0.43 -8.05 -10.71
C HIS A 277 0.51 -8.03 -11.92
N ALA A 278 0.39 -9.01 -12.83
CA ALA A 278 1.14 -9.01 -14.08
C ALA A 278 0.84 -7.75 -14.93
N ARG A 279 -0.43 -7.31 -15.00
CA ARG A 279 -0.78 -6.04 -15.66
C ARG A 279 -0.13 -4.85 -14.99
N LEU A 280 -0.18 -4.77 -13.65
CA LEU A 280 0.53 -3.72 -12.91
C LEU A 280 2.02 -3.72 -13.25
N HIS A 281 2.69 -4.88 -13.28
CA HIS A 281 4.12 -4.95 -13.61
C HIS A 281 4.40 -4.37 -14.99
N VAL A 282 3.61 -4.76 -16.00
CA VAL A 282 3.71 -4.19 -17.36
C VAL A 282 3.56 -2.68 -17.35
N ASP A 283 2.59 -2.16 -16.60
CA ASP A 283 2.38 -0.72 -16.48
C ASP A 283 3.56 -0.02 -15.80
N LEU A 284 4.10 -0.58 -14.72
CA LEU A 284 5.27 -0.04 -14.00
C LEU A 284 6.52 -0.06 -14.88
N TYR A 285 6.73 -1.12 -15.66
CA TYR A 285 7.85 -1.21 -16.59
C TYR A 285 7.72 -0.21 -17.73
N ARG A 286 6.52 -0.05 -18.30
CA ARG A 286 6.26 0.93 -19.36
C ARG A 286 6.49 2.36 -18.89
N LEU A 287 6.16 2.67 -17.64
CA LEU A 287 6.40 3.98 -17.04
C LEU A 287 7.87 4.22 -16.65
N GLY A 288 8.74 3.19 -16.76
CA GLY A 288 10.14 3.28 -16.38
C GLY A 288 10.38 3.39 -14.87
N VAL A 289 9.37 3.14 -14.03
CA VAL A 289 9.50 3.22 -12.56
C VAL A 289 10.06 1.95 -11.91
N ALA A 290 10.05 0.83 -12.65
CA ALA A 290 10.64 -0.43 -12.25
C ALA A 290 11.14 -1.23 -13.45
N LYS A 291 11.96 -2.25 -13.20
CA LYS A 291 12.38 -3.27 -14.19
C LYS A 291 12.11 -4.68 -13.65
N PRO A 292 11.97 -5.71 -14.50
CA PRO A 292 11.99 -7.09 -14.02
C PRO A 292 13.36 -7.41 -13.40
N LEU A 293 13.39 -8.22 -12.34
CA LEU A 293 14.64 -8.77 -11.82
C LEU A 293 15.05 -9.97 -12.69
N GLU A 294 16.18 -9.84 -13.39
CA GLU A 294 16.77 -10.90 -14.20
C GLU A 294 18.07 -11.39 -13.57
N ARG A 295 18.27 -12.71 -13.47
CA ARG A 295 19.43 -13.31 -12.79
C ARG A 295 20.77 -12.97 -13.46
N ALA A 296 20.78 -12.66 -14.75
CA ALA A 296 21.98 -12.35 -15.53
C ALA A 296 22.25 -10.85 -15.67
N ALA A 297 21.31 -9.98 -15.26
CA ALA A 297 21.45 -8.54 -15.37
C ALA A 297 21.93 -7.96 -14.04
N GLY A 298 22.88 -7.02 -14.09
CA GLY A 298 23.32 -6.28 -12.91
C GLY A 298 22.22 -5.37 -12.35
N LEU A 299 22.40 -4.92 -11.10
CA LEU A 299 21.53 -3.93 -10.46
C LEU A 299 21.93 -2.50 -10.86
N GLU A 300 21.87 -2.22 -12.16
CA GLU A 300 22.23 -0.90 -12.69
C GLU A 300 21.21 0.16 -12.29
N SER A 301 21.70 1.33 -11.91
CA SER A 301 20.86 2.50 -11.64
C SER A 301 20.42 3.19 -12.93
N TRP A 302 19.25 3.83 -12.91
CA TRP A 302 18.77 4.70 -13.98
C TRP A 302 17.96 5.86 -13.39
N ASP A 303 17.90 6.97 -14.11
CA ASP A 303 16.99 8.07 -13.74
C ASP A 303 15.54 7.64 -13.99
N ARG A 304 14.70 7.82 -12.97
CA ARG A 304 13.31 7.34 -13.01
C ARG A 304 12.35 8.30 -12.35
N PRO A 305 11.11 8.41 -12.87
CA PRO A 305 10.05 9.06 -12.13
C PRO A 305 9.72 8.26 -10.87
N ARG A 306 9.06 8.92 -9.92
CA ARG A 306 8.53 8.31 -8.71
C ARG A 306 7.02 8.20 -8.83
N LEU A 307 6.47 7.08 -8.41
CA LEU A 307 5.04 6.89 -8.39
C LEU A 307 4.43 7.68 -7.22
N ASP A 308 3.36 8.43 -7.48
CA ASP A 308 2.60 9.14 -6.44
C ASP A 308 1.10 9.16 -6.76
N ALA A 309 0.46 8.00 -6.63
CA ALA A 309 -0.98 7.89 -6.82
C ALA A 309 -1.77 8.62 -5.72
N ALA A 310 -1.18 8.82 -4.54
CA ALA A 310 -1.84 9.54 -3.46
C ALA A 310 -2.05 11.01 -3.81
N ALA A 311 -1.02 11.68 -4.34
CA ALA A 311 -1.12 13.05 -4.84
C ALA A 311 -2.12 13.19 -6.00
N GLN A 312 -2.13 12.25 -6.94
CA GLN A 312 -3.10 12.26 -8.05
C GLN A 312 -4.55 12.25 -7.54
N VAL A 313 -4.87 11.38 -6.57
CA VAL A 313 -6.21 11.29 -6.01
C VAL A 313 -6.54 12.51 -5.15
N ALA A 314 -5.59 12.99 -4.34
CA ALA A 314 -5.76 14.18 -3.53
C ALA A 314 -6.07 15.43 -4.39
N GLU A 315 -5.38 15.59 -5.52
CA GLU A 315 -5.63 16.68 -6.45
C GLU A 315 -7.02 16.59 -7.08
N ALA A 316 -7.45 15.40 -7.50
CA ALA A 316 -8.80 15.20 -8.01
C ALA A 316 -9.89 15.51 -6.95
N ILE A 317 -9.62 15.24 -5.67
CA ILE A 317 -10.51 15.64 -4.57
C ILE A 317 -10.55 17.16 -4.45
N ARG A 318 -9.40 17.85 -4.42
CA ARG A 318 -9.33 19.32 -4.33
C ARG A 318 -10.14 20.00 -5.42
N GLN A 319 -9.93 19.58 -6.68
CA GLN A 319 -10.64 20.12 -7.83
C GLN A 319 -12.16 19.95 -7.72
N ARG A 320 -12.64 18.77 -7.32
CA ARG A 320 -14.09 18.49 -7.21
C ARG A 320 -14.75 19.15 -6.00
N MET A 321 -13.98 19.41 -4.94
CA MET A 321 -14.48 20.05 -3.73
C MET A 321 -14.28 21.58 -3.70
N GLY A 322 -13.49 22.14 -4.63
CA GLY A 322 -13.13 23.55 -4.65
C GLY A 322 -12.25 23.95 -3.46
N LEU A 323 -11.28 23.09 -3.10
CA LEU A 323 -10.32 23.31 -2.01
C LEU A 323 -9.06 24.03 -2.48
#